data_AF-A0A7C3INT1-F1
#
_entry.id   AF-A0A7C3INT1-F1
#
_cell.length_a   1.000
_cell.length_b   1.000
_cell.length_c   1.000
_cell.angle_alpha   90.00
_cell.angle_beta   90.00
_cell.angle_gamma   90.00
#
_symmetry.space_group_name_H-M   'P 1'
#
loop_
_entity.id
_entity.type
_entity.pdbx_description
1 polymer ?
#
loop_
_entity_poly.entity_id
_entity_poly.type
_entity_poly.pdbx_seq_one_letter_code
_entity_poly.pdbx_strand_id
1 'polypeptide(L)'
;MSENQVKFQNLLRELFQFDCADLDFGIYRIMNYKRAVIEQFIAEDLPRAIAEELARGALAEQSQATQALESVRKKVLEVLGDDALDADGNLVEKYRETKAGKEYLAAREMAAGARGHDALEAAIYNHLYGFFSRYYQDGDFISKRRYSKKERYAIPYNG
;
A
#
# COMPACT_ATOMS: atom_id res chain seq x y z
N MET A 1 8.92 12.91 -5.82
CA MET A 1 7.63 12.92 -5.09
C MET A 1 6.52 12.67 -6.09
N SER A 2 5.59 11.78 -5.76
CA SER A 2 4.42 11.52 -6.62
C SER A 2 3.40 12.66 -6.52
N GLU A 3 2.55 12.84 -7.54
CA GLU A 3 1.49 13.84 -7.51
C GLU A 3 0.52 13.62 -6.32
N ASN A 4 0.22 12.35 -6.00
CA ASN A 4 -0.66 11.99 -4.90
C ASN A 4 -0.04 12.31 -3.53
N GLN A 5 1.27 12.12 -3.37
CA GLN A 5 2.00 12.52 -2.18
C GLN A 5 1.86 14.02 -1.93
N VAL A 6 2.13 14.84 -2.95
CA VAL A 6 2.03 16.30 -2.84
C VAL A 6 0.62 16.75 -2.48
N LYS A 7 -0.40 16.17 -3.14
CA LYS A 7 -1.82 16.46 -2.81
C LYS A 7 -2.15 16.14 -1.36
N PHE A 8 -1.68 14.99 -0.85
CA PHE A 8 -1.94 14.61 0.53
C PHE A 8 -1.19 15.50 1.54
N GLN A 9 0.07 15.83 1.27
CA GLN A 9 0.84 16.75 2.13
C GLN A 9 0.19 18.14 2.21
N ASN A 10 -0.30 18.66 1.08
CA ASN A 10 -1.01 19.95 1.07
C ASN A 10 -2.31 19.89 1.85
N LEU A 11 -3.08 18.81 1.73
CA LEU A 11 -4.27 18.60 2.55
C LEU A 11 -3.90 18.65 4.03
N LEU A 12 -2.87 17.91 4.48
CA LEU A 12 -2.46 17.93 5.89
C LEU A 12 -2.11 19.34 6.38
N ARG A 13 -1.39 20.14 5.60
CA ARG A 13 -1.05 21.53 5.96
C ARG A 13 -2.30 22.40 6.12
N GLU A 14 -3.31 22.19 5.27
CA GLU A 14 -4.62 22.84 5.40
C GLU A 14 -5.34 22.41 6.69
N LEU A 15 -5.39 21.09 6.97
CA LEU A 15 -6.06 20.57 8.18
C LEU A 15 -5.40 21.10 9.46
N PHE A 16 -4.07 21.20 9.48
CA PHE A 16 -3.32 21.74 10.60
C PHE A 16 -3.25 23.28 10.61
N GLN A 17 -4.00 23.95 9.72
CA GLN A 17 -4.16 25.40 9.68
C GLN A 17 -2.82 26.14 9.64
N PHE A 18 -1.94 25.72 8.75
CA PHE A 18 -0.62 26.32 8.64
C PHE A 18 -0.69 27.83 8.31
N ASP A 19 -1.78 28.33 7.74
CA ASP A 19 -1.88 29.74 7.37
C ASP A 19 -2.34 30.67 8.53
N CYS A 20 -2.66 30.14 9.71
CA CYS A 20 -3.37 30.90 10.75
C CYS A 20 -2.52 31.60 11.83
N ALA A 21 -1.18 31.50 11.82
CA ALA A 21 -0.36 32.18 12.84
C ALA A 21 1.10 32.39 12.40
N ASP A 22 1.52 33.65 12.32
CA ASP A 22 2.89 34.10 12.00
C ASP A 22 3.43 35.08 13.08
N LEU A 23 3.04 34.83 14.33
CA LEU A 23 3.41 35.66 15.48
C LEU A 23 4.44 34.90 16.34
N ASP A 24 5.54 35.56 16.74
CA ASP A 24 6.66 34.91 17.45
C ASP A 24 6.73 35.24 18.95
N PHE A 25 5.59 35.52 19.58
CA PHE A 25 5.53 35.87 21.01
C PHE A 25 4.43 35.11 21.77
N GLY A 26 4.61 35.00 23.09
CA GLY A 26 3.63 34.36 23.97
C GLY A 26 3.28 32.93 23.53
N ILE A 27 1.98 32.62 23.48
CA ILE A 27 1.46 31.29 23.10
C ILE A 27 1.80 30.90 21.65
N TYR A 28 2.00 31.88 20.76
CA TYR A 28 2.29 31.62 19.35
C TYR A 28 3.67 30.98 19.13
N ARG A 29 4.64 31.24 20.02
CA ARG A 29 5.96 30.57 19.96
C ARG A 29 5.85 29.06 20.16
N ILE A 30 4.95 28.60 21.03
CA ILE A 30 4.67 27.17 21.23
C ILE A 30 3.97 26.60 19.99
N MET A 31 3.05 27.35 19.38
CA MET A 31 2.39 26.94 18.14
C MET A 31 3.37 26.83 16.96
N ASN A 32 4.31 27.77 16.83
CA ASN A 32 5.35 27.73 15.79
C ASN A 32 6.33 26.57 15.99
N TYR A 33 6.68 26.25 17.24
CA TYR A 33 7.46 25.04 17.53
C TYR A 33 6.71 23.76 17.11
N LYS A 34 5.43 23.64 17.49
CA LYS A 34 4.60 22.49 17.08
C LYS A 34 4.45 22.40 15.56
N ARG A 35 4.28 23.54 14.88
CA ARG A 35 4.24 23.64 13.42
C ARG A 35 5.50 23.07 12.79
N ALA A 36 6.70 23.42 13.29
CA ALA A 36 7.95 22.88 12.75
C ALA A 36 8.02 21.36 12.86
N VAL A 37 7.59 20.79 14.00
CA VAL A 37 7.50 19.34 14.20
C VAL A 37 6.51 18.70 13.24
N ILE A 38 5.34 19.32 13.05
CA ILE A 38 4.32 18.80 12.12
C ILE A 38 4.80 18.89 10.67
N GLU A 39 5.50 19.96 10.29
CA GLU A 39 6.06 20.10 8.94
C GLU A 39 7.09 19.01 8.65
N GLN A 40 8.00 18.76 9.60
CA GLN A 40 8.97 17.67 9.50
C GLN A 40 8.25 16.31 9.35
N PHE A 41 7.19 16.10 10.12
CA PHE A 41 6.39 14.89 10.01
C PHE A 41 5.76 14.74 8.61
N ILE A 42 5.15 15.80 8.08
CA ILE A 42 4.49 15.79 6.75
C ILE A 42 5.50 15.59 5.62
N ALA A 43 6.64 16.28 5.69
CA ALA A 43 7.63 16.33 4.61
C ALA A 43 8.53 15.10 4.58
N GLU A 44 8.91 14.56 5.75
CA GLU A 44 9.96 13.54 5.87
C GLU A 44 9.47 12.26 6.54
N ASP A 45 8.93 12.35 7.76
CA ASP A 45 8.64 11.15 8.55
C ASP A 45 7.53 10.30 7.96
N LEU A 46 6.45 10.93 7.50
CA LEU A 46 5.31 10.24 6.92
C LEU A 46 5.69 9.52 5.60
N PRO A 47 6.32 10.18 4.60
CA PRO A 47 6.79 9.48 3.41
C PRO A 47 7.75 8.34 3.71
N ARG A 48 8.68 8.55 4.66
CA ARG A 48 9.62 7.51 5.10
C ARG A 48 8.89 6.32 5.71
N ALA A 49 7.94 6.55 6.62
CA ALA A 49 7.17 5.48 7.25
C ALA A 49 6.36 4.68 6.23
N ILE A 50 5.73 5.34 5.26
CA ILE A 50 4.99 4.67 4.17
C ILE A 50 5.93 3.81 3.33
N ALA A 51 7.10 4.33 2.95
CA ALA A 51 8.08 3.59 2.16
C ALA A 51 8.64 2.37 2.92
N GLU A 52 8.94 2.51 4.21
CA GLU A 52 9.41 1.42 5.06
C GLU A 52 8.36 0.30 5.20
N GLU A 53 7.10 0.66 5.45
CA GLU A 53 6.02 -0.32 5.56
C GLU A 53 5.68 -0.99 4.22
N LEU A 54 5.73 -0.24 3.11
CA LEU A 54 5.61 -0.81 1.77
C LEU A 54 6.73 -1.81 1.48
N ALA A 55 7.97 -1.47 1.82
CA ALA A 55 9.11 -2.37 1.62
C ALA A 55 8.97 -3.66 2.45
N ARG A 56 8.54 -3.55 3.72
CA ARG A 56 8.26 -4.71 4.59
C ARG A 56 7.11 -5.57 4.04
N GLY A 57 6.02 -4.94 3.61
CA GLY A 57 4.86 -5.62 3.03
C GLY A 57 5.17 -6.32 1.71
N ALA A 58 5.91 -5.65 0.82
CA ALA A 58 6.37 -6.21 -0.44
C ALA A 58 7.30 -7.42 -0.21
N LEU A 59 8.20 -7.35 0.78
CA LEU A 59 9.03 -8.48 1.18
C LEU A 59 8.18 -9.67 1.67
N ALA A 60 7.14 -9.40 2.47
CA ALA A 60 6.25 -10.43 2.97
C ALA A 60 5.43 -11.08 1.85
N GLU A 61 4.85 -10.28 0.94
CA GLU A 61 4.13 -10.77 -0.24
C GLU A 61 5.05 -11.58 -1.17
N GLN A 62 6.28 -11.12 -1.40
CA GLN A 62 7.26 -11.83 -2.23
C GLN A 62 7.72 -13.14 -1.58
N SER A 63 7.94 -13.16 -0.26
CA SER A 63 8.21 -14.38 0.50
C SER A 63 7.06 -15.38 0.43
N GLN A 64 5.81 -14.92 0.55
CA GLN A 64 4.64 -15.77 0.39
C GLN A 64 4.48 -16.27 -1.04
N ALA A 65 4.70 -15.42 -2.04
CA ALA A 65 4.60 -15.78 -3.45
C ALA A 65 5.68 -16.81 -3.86
N THR A 66 6.91 -16.66 -3.35
CA THR A 66 8.00 -17.63 -3.58
C THR A 66 7.70 -18.97 -2.90
N GLN A 67 7.22 -18.98 -1.65
CA GLN A 67 6.80 -20.21 -0.97
C GLN A 67 5.61 -20.90 -1.66
N ALA A 68 4.61 -20.12 -2.10
CA ALA A 68 3.47 -20.63 -2.84
C ALA A 68 3.92 -21.26 -4.16
N LEU A 69 4.80 -20.58 -4.90
CA LEU A 69 5.42 -21.11 -6.10
C LEU A 69 6.17 -22.42 -5.87
N GLU A 70 7.01 -22.50 -4.84
CA GLU A 70 7.74 -23.72 -4.51
C GLU A 70 6.80 -24.87 -4.16
N SER A 71 5.71 -24.59 -3.43
CA SER A 71 4.72 -25.60 -3.08
C SER A 71 3.99 -26.15 -4.31
N VAL A 72 3.64 -25.29 -5.26
CA VAL A 72 2.98 -25.68 -6.52
C VAL A 72 3.98 -26.40 -7.42
N ARG A 73 5.25 -25.97 -7.44
CA ARG A 73 6.34 -26.64 -8.15
C ARG A 73 6.51 -28.08 -7.67
N LYS A 74 6.53 -28.32 -6.35
CA LYS A 74 6.60 -29.68 -5.79
C LYS A 74 5.41 -30.54 -6.20
N LYS A 75 4.19 -30.01 -6.12
CA LYS A 75 2.97 -30.71 -6.56
C LYS A 75 3.00 -31.08 -8.04
N VAL A 76 3.52 -30.19 -8.89
CA VAL A 76 3.68 -30.42 -10.33
C VAL A 76 4.65 -31.58 -10.56
N LEU A 77 5.79 -31.60 -9.88
CA LEU A 77 6.77 -32.69 -9.99
C LEU A 77 6.20 -34.03 -9.47
N GLU A 78 5.46 -34.02 -8.36
CA GLU A 78 4.81 -35.23 -7.82
C GLU A 78 3.73 -35.81 -8.73
N VAL A 79 2.94 -34.96 -9.40
CA VAL A 79 1.79 -35.40 -10.23
C VAL A 79 2.19 -35.68 -11.68
N LEU A 80 3.12 -34.89 -12.23
CA LEU A 80 3.46 -34.90 -13.66
C LEU A 80 4.85 -35.48 -13.97
N GLY A 81 5.66 -35.72 -12.93
CA GLY A 81 7.03 -36.26 -13.04
C GLY A 81 8.09 -35.18 -13.26
N ASP A 82 9.36 -35.59 -13.19
CA ASP A 82 10.52 -34.69 -13.31
C ASP A 82 10.63 -34.01 -14.69
N ASP A 83 10.01 -34.59 -15.72
CA ASP A 83 9.96 -34.05 -17.09
C ASP A 83 8.97 -32.88 -17.26
N ALA A 84 8.25 -32.48 -16.20
CA ALA A 84 7.23 -31.45 -16.27
C ALA A 84 7.81 -30.01 -16.36
N LEU A 85 9.06 -29.83 -15.91
CA LEU A 85 9.75 -28.54 -15.87
C LEU A 85 11.06 -28.61 -16.65
N ASP A 86 11.38 -27.56 -17.41
CA ASP A 86 12.68 -27.43 -18.08
C ASP A 86 13.80 -27.02 -17.10
N ALA A 87 15.04 -26.97 -17.60
CA ALA A 87 16.22 -26.58 -16.82
C ALA A 87 16.14 -25.14 -16.25
N ASP A 88 15.31 -24.29 -16.86
CA ASP A 88 15.06 -22.90 -16.45
C ASP A 88 13.83 -22.78 -15.52
N GLY A 89 13.15 -23.89 -15.21
CA GLY A 89 11.96 -23.93 -14.37
C GLY A 89 10.67 -23.50 -15.07
N ASN A 90 10.61 -23.44 -16.39
CA ASN A 90 9.37 -23.25 -17.14
C ASN A 90 8.61 -24.57 -17.29
N LEU A 91 7.29 -24.47 -17.32
CA LEU A 91 6.43 -25.62 -17.57
C LEU A 91 6.52 -26.03 -19.04
N VAL A 92 6.77 -27.31 -19.30
CA VAL A 92 6.81 -27.85 -20.66
C VAL A 92 5.42 -27.78 -21.31
N GLU A 93 5.35 -27.37 -22.58
CA GLU A 93 4.09 -27.09 -23.32
C GLU A 93 3.08 -28.25 -23.25
N LYS A 94 3.58 -29.48 -23.18
CA LYS A 94 2.78 -30.71 -23.07
C LYS A 94 1.88 -30.74 -21.82
N TYR A 95 2.29 -30.08 -20.74
CA TYR A 95 1.58 -30.10 -19.45
C TYR A 95 0.79 -28.81 -19.18
N ARG A 96 0.82 -27.85 -20.10
CA ARG A 96 0.18 -26.54 -19.96
C ARG A 96 -1.33 -26.61 -19.78
N GLU A 97 -1.97 -27.57 -20.44
CA GLU A 97 -3.42 -27.79 -20.35
C GLU A 97 -3.86 -28.62 -19.15
N THR A 98 -2.92 -29.21 -18.40
CA THR A 98 -3.24 -29.98 -17.20
C THR A 98 -3.62 -29.07 -16.04
N LYS A 99 -4.44 -29.59 -15.11
CA LYS A 99 -4.85 -28.83 -13.92
C LYS A 99 -3.66 -28.30 -13.12
N ALA A 100 -2.65 -29.15 -12.88
CA ALA A 100 -1.42 -28.78 -12.17
C ALA A 100 -0.57 -27.75 -12.94
N GLY A 101 -0.51 -27.85 -14.28
CA GLY A 101 0.19 -26.88 -15.13
C GLY A 101 -0.45 -25.49 -15.11
N LYS A 102 -1.79 -25.41 -15.14
CA LYS A 102 -2.53 -24.14 -15.04
C LYS A 102 -2.33 -23.49 -13.66
N GLU A 103 -2.34 -24.28 -12.59
CA GLU A 103 -2.05 -23.80 -11.23
C GLU A 103 -0.61 -23.25 -11.12
N TYR A 104 0.37 -23.90 -11.75
CA TYR A 104 1.76 -23.42 -11.79
C TYR A 104 1.92 -22.10 -12.54
N LEU A 105 1.30 -21.97 -13.71
CA LEU A 105 1.33 -20.73 -14.48
C LEU A 105 0.66 -19.57 -13.72
N ALA A 106 -0.49 -19.82 -13.10
CA ALA A 106 -1.19 -18.82 -12.30
C ALA A 106 -0.34 -18.37 -11.09
N ALA A 107 0.30 -19.31 -10.38
CA ALA A 107 1.20 -18.97 -9.26
C ALA A 107 2.42 -18.16 -9.72
N ARG A 108 2.94 -18.44 -10.92
CA ARG A 108 4.08 -17.71 -11.51
C ARG A 108 3.68 -16.32 -11.97
N GLU A 109 2.51 -16.16 -12.56
CA GLU A 109 1.95 -14.85 -12.87
C GLU A 109 1.67 -14.04 -11.60
N MET A 110 1.19 -14.65 -10.53
CA MET A 110 1.00 -13.96 -9.25
C MET A 110 2.32 -13.48 -8.65
N ALA A 111 3.38 -14.28 -8.72
CA ALA A 111 4.70 -13.87 -8.28
C ALA A 111 5.34 -12.78 -9.16
N ALA A 112 5.05 -12.78 -10.46
CA ALA A 112 5.49 -11.74 -11.40
C ALA A 112 4.64 -10.46 -11.32
N GLY A 113 3.38 -10.59 -10.90
CA GLY A 113 2.36 -9.55 -10.88
C GLY A 113 2.29 -8.75 -9.58
N ALA A 114 3.26 -8.89 -8.68
CA ALA A 114 3.42 -7.99 -7.54
C ALA A 114 3.43 -6.56 -8.09
N ARG A 115 2.36 -5.79 -7.78
CA ARG A 115 2.16 -4.45 -8.34
C ARG A 115 3.42 -3.63 -8.10
N GLY A 116 3.86 -2.89 -9.12
CA GLY A 116 5.00 -2.02 -9.00
C GLY A 116 4.88 -1.14 -7.77
N HIS A 117 5.96 -1.05 -6.99
CA HIS A 117 6.04 -0.32 -5.72
C HIS A 117 5.39 1.07 -5.82
N ASP A 118 5.66 1.80 -6.90
CA ASP A 118 5.14 3.14 -7.16
C ASP A 118 3.61 3.19 -7.30
N ALA A 119 3.00 2.16 -7.87
CA ALA A 119 1.55 2.08 -8.03
C ALA A 119 0.85 1.81 -6.69
N LEU A 120 1.46 1.00 -5.82
CA LEU A 120 0.99 0.76 -4.46
C LEU A 120 1.12 2.02 -3.61
N GLU A 121 2.27 2.68 -3.69
CA GLU A 121 2.51 3.95 -3.00
C GLU A 121 1.51 5.03 -3.41
N ALA A 122 1.30 5.21 -4.72
CA ALA A 122 0.33 6.16 -5.24
C ALA A 122 -1.11 5.83 -4.77
N ALA A 123 -1.46 4.55 -4.67
CA ALA A 123 -2.75 4.12 -4.14
C ALA A 123 -2.90 4.47 -2.65
N ILE A 124 -1.87 4.22 -1.83
CA ILE A 124 -1.88 4.54 -0.39
C ILE A 124 -2.14 6.04 -0.18
N TYR A 125 -1.38 6.92 -0.84
CA TYR A 125 -1.60 8.36 -0.70
C TYR A 125 -3.00 8.79 -1.12
N ASN A 126 -3.55 8.20 -2.20
CA ASN A 126 -4.91 8.49 -2.64
C ASN A 126 -5.95 8.02 -1.61
N HIS A 127 -5.74 6.86 -0.98
CA HIS A 127 -6.61 6.36 0.08
C HIS A 127 -6.56 7.25 1.33
N LEU A 128 -5.36 7.66 1.75
CA LEU A 128 -5.17 8.59 2.87
C LEU A 128 -5.87 9.93 2.57
N TYR A 129 -5.62 10.51 1.40
CA TYR A 129 -6.30 11.73 0.97
C TYR A 129 -7.82 11.59 1.03
N GLY A 130 -8.38 10.52 0.44
CA GLY A 130 -9.82 10.30 0.42
C GLY A 130 -10.44 10.07 1.79
N PHE A 131 -9.67 9.55 2.76
CA PHE A 131 -10.10 9.41 4.14
C PHE A 131 -10.14 10.77 4.84
N PHE A 132 -8.99 11.46 4.92
CA PHE A 132 -8.87 12.70 5.67
C PHE A 132 -9.76 13.82 5.09
N SER A 133 -9.80 13.99 3.77
CA SER A 133 -10.64 15.01 3.11
C SER A 133 -12.14 14.83 3.36
N ARG A 134 -12.58 13.59 3.63
CA ARG A 134 -13.99 13.29 3.87
C ARG A 134 -14.39 13.50 5.32
N TYR A 135 -13.55 13.01 6.23
CA TYR A 135 -13.91 12.87 7.64
C TYR A 135 -13.41 14.03 8.49
N TYR A 136 -12.39 14.77 8.07
CA TYR A 136 -11.97 15.97 8.77
C TYR A 136 -12.84 17.16 8.36
N GLN A 137 -13.34 17.89 9.35
CA GLN A 137 -14.07 19.14 9.14
C GLN A 137 -13.95 20.02 10.39
N ASP A 138 -13.61 21.29 10.20
CA ASP A 138 -13.58 22.32 11.25
C ASP A 138 -12.79 21.95 12.53
N GLY A 139 -11.70 21.19 12.38
CA GLY A 139 -10.84 20.79 13.50
C GLY A 139 -11.20 19.46 14.17
N ASP A 140 -12.19 18.73 13.65
CA ASP A 140 -12.63 17.45 14.21
C ASP A 140 -12.87 16.38 13.12
N PHE A 141 -12.86 15.10 13.54
CA PHE A 141 -13.26 13.98 12.70
C PHE A 141 -14.74 13.67 12.87
N ILE A 142 -15.50 13.88 11.80
CA ILE A 142 -16.94 13.64 11.78
C ILE A 142 -17.25 12.25 11.23
N SER A 143 -18.07 11.48 11.95
CA SER A 143 -18.59 10.20 11.46
C SER A 143 -19.62 10.42 10.33
N LYS A 144 -19.20 10.22 9.07
CA LYS A 144 -20.11 10.24 7.92
C LYS A 144 -20.49 8.82 7.51
N ARG A 145 -21.77 8.47 7.63
CA ARG A 145 -22.31 7.17 7.17
C ARG A 145 -21.92 6.90 5.73
N ARG A 146 -21.42 5.70 5.46
CA ARG A 146 -20.98 5.28 4.12
C ARG A 146 -21.85 4.13 3.65
N TYR A 147 -22.78 4.41 2.74
CA TYR A 147 -23.50 3.36 2.04
C TYR A 147 -22.60 2.78 0.94
N SER A 148 -21.99 1.62 1.19
CA SER A 148 -21.21 0.88 0.20
C SER A 148 -21.48 -0.62 0.32
N LYS A 149 -21.56 -1.33 -0.81
CA LYS A 149 -21.76 -2.79 -0.85
C LYS A 149 -20.53 -3.60 -0.44
N LYS A 150 -19.35 -2.96 -0.30
CA LYS A 150 -18.08 -3.61 0.08
C LYS A 150 -17.34 -2.73 1.08
N GLU A 151 -16.80 -3.36 2.12
CA GLU A 151 -15.89 -2.72 3.08
C GLU A 151 -14.57 -2.39 2.36
N ARG A 152 -14.14 -1.12 2.44
CA ARG A 152 -12.97 -0.62 1.70
C ARG A 152 -11.77 -0.36 2.60
N TYR A 153 -11.95 -0.44 3.91
CA TYR A 153 -10.94 -0.17 4.92
C TYR A 153 -10.90 -1.32 5.93
N ALA A 154 -9.73 -1.60 6.48
CA ALA A 154 -9.53 -2.67 7.48
C ALA A 154 -10.21 -2.37 8.83
N ILE A 155 -10.52 -1.10 9.09
CA ILE A 155 -11.34 -0.71 10.23
C ILE A 155 -12.80 -0.94 9.84
N PRO A 156 -13.56 -1.78 10.56
CA PRO A 156 -14.98 -2.03 10.30
C PRO A 156 -15.80 -0.81 10.72
N TYR A 157 -15.68 0.26 9.95
CA TYR A 157 -16.44 1.49 10.13
C TYR A 157 -17.39 1.62 8.95
N ASN A 158 -18.59 1.08 9.13
CA ASN A 158 -19.73 1.31 8.24
C ASN A 158 -20.52 2.59 8.62
N GLY A 159 -19.86 3.50 9.35
CA GLY A 159 -20.47 4.69 9.94
C GLY A 159 -20.97 4.43 11.35
#